data_AF-A0AAD5ZC93-F1
#
_entry.id   AF-A0AAD5ZC93-F1
#
_cell.length_a   1.000
_cell.length_b   1.000
_cell.length_c   1.000
_cell.angle_alpha   90.00
_cell.angle_beta   90.00
_cell.angle_gamma   90.00
#
_symmetry.space_group_name_H-M   'P 1'
#
loop_
_entity.id
_entity.type
_entity.pdbx_description
1 polymer ?
#
loop_
_entity_poly.entity_id
_entity_poly.type
_entity_poly.pdbx_seq_one_letter_code
_entity_poly.pdbx_strand_id
1 'polypeptide(L)'
;MAKRNVGIVGAGVSGLAACKHVIDKGFDPILFEAEPDIGGVWAHTLESTRLQASADAYRFSDFPWPADLTDGTCPSHDKVLEYIKAYSRQFDLVKCIRFNSRVVGMEYVGVDEEEMAAWETWAGNGKAFNSEKGEWHITVEDLKLGITEVFRMDFVIVCIGLYSGTPNIPDFPTKEGPEIF
;
A
#
# COMPACT_ATOMS: atom_id res chain seq x y z
N MET A 1 -12.40 4.68 24.66
CA MET A 1 -12.25 3.32 24.09
C MET A 1 -10.80 3.15 23.66
N ALA A 2 -10.25 1.94 23.73
CA ALA A 2 -8.91 1.67 23.19
C ALA A 2 -8.88 1.98 21.68
N LYS A 3 -7.77 2.53 21.20
CA LYS A 3 -7.55 2.84 19.79
C LYS A 3 -7.45 1.52 19.01
N ARG A 4 -8.14 1.39 17.87
CA ARG A 4 -8.06 0.18 17.03
C ARG A 4 -6.77 0.19 16.21
N ASN A 5 -6.11 -0.96 16.12
CA ASN A 5 -4.86 -1.12 15.40
C ASN A 5 -5.12 -1.57 13.96
N VAL A 6 -4.53 -0.87 12.99
CA VAL A 6 -4.73 -1.15 11.55
C VAL A 6 -3.39 -1.51 10.92
N GLY A 7 -3.27 -2.71 10.38
CA GLY A 7 -2.14 -3.11 9.55
C GLY A 7 -2.27 -2.56 8.14
N ILE A 8 -1.22 -1.95 7.59
CA ILE A 8 -1.18 -1.51 6.19
C ILE A 8 0.02 -2.17 5.52
N VAL A 9 -0.15 -2.74 4.34
CA VAL A 9 0.92 -3.46 3.62
C VAL A 9 1.32 -2.68 2.37
N GLY A 10 2.52 -2.10 2.36
CA GLY A 10 3.10 -1.31 1.27
C GLY A 10 3.00 0.20 1.49
N ALA A 11 4.11 0.93 1.32
CA ALA A 11 4.28 2.39 1.44
C ALA A 11 4.33 3.09 0.07
N GLY A 12 3.62 2.53 -0.91
CA GLY A 12 3.30 3.24 -2.15
C GLY A 12 2.22 4.32 -1.94
N VAL A 13 1.79 4.93 -3.04
CA VAL A 13 0.75 5.98 -3.05
C VAL A 13 -0.51 5.57 -2.29
N SER A 14 -1.01 4.35 -2.55
CA SER A 14 -2.21 3.82 -1.89
C SER A 14 -2.03 3.64 -0.38
N GLY A 15 -0.87 3.12 0.05
CA GLY A 15 -0.59 2.87 1.47
C GLY A 15 -0.45 4.15 2.27
N LEU A 16 0.20 5.18 1.71
CA LEU A 16 0.33 6.49 2.35
C LEU A 16 -1.03 7.19 2.47
N ALA A 17 -1.87 7.13 1.43
CA ALA A 17 -3.24 7.64 1.50
C ALA A 17 -4.08 6.90 2.55
N ALA A 18 -3.99 5.57 2.59
CA ALA A 18 -4.67 4.75 3.59
C ALA A 18 -4.20 5.10 5.01
N CYS A 19 -2.89 5.23 5.22
CA CYS A 19 -2.30 5.57 6.51
C CYS A 19 -2.81 6.91 7.02
N LYS A 20 -2.76 7.95 6.16
CA LYS A 20 -3.30 9.27 6.50
C LYS A 20 -4.78 9.19 6.84
N HIS A 21 -5.57 8.49 6.03
CA HIS A 21 -7.01 8.37 6.25
C HIS A 21 -7.34 7.72 7.59
N VAL A 22 -6.67 6.62 7.95
CA VAL A 22 -6.97 5.93 9.21
C VAL A 22 -6.50 6.73 10.43
N ILE A 23 -5.42 7.51 10.32
CA ILE A 23 -4.99 8.47 11.35
C ILE A 23 -6.08 9.53 11.58
N ASP A 24 -6.63 10.12 10.52
CA ASP A 24 -7.71 11.13 10.63
C ASP A 24 -8.98 10.56 11.28
N LYS A 25 -9.23 9.26 11.09
CA LYS A 25 -10.35 8.54 11.74
C LYS A 25 -10.05 8.17 13.20
N GLY A 26 -8.86 8.47 13.70
CA GLY A 26 -8.45 8.20 15.07
C GLY A 26 -7.97 6.76 15.30
N PHE A 27 -7.62 6.01 14.25
CA PHE A 27 -7.05 4.66 14.36
C PHE A 27 -5.53 4.68 14.47
N ASP A 28 -4.95 3.54 14.86
CA ASP A 28 -3.51 3.37 15.10
C ASP A 28 -2.88 2.49 14.03
N PRO A 29 -2.32 3.07 12.95
CA PRO A 29 -1.74 2.28 11.89
C PRO A 29 -0.32 1.82 12.20
N ILE A 30 -0.01 0.61 11.76
CA ILE A 30 1.35 0.16 11.49
C ILE A 30 1.42 -0.18 10.01
N LEU A 31 2.27 0.52 9.27
CA LEU A 31 2.49 0.32 7.85
C LEU A 31 3.80 -0.46 7.66
N PHE A 32 3.73 -1.62 7.02
CA PHE A 32 4.90 -2.44 6.70
C PHE A 32 5.33 -2.20 5.26
N GLU A 33 6.60 -1.83 5.06
CA GLU A 33 7.21 -1.64 3.74
C GLU A 33 8.45 -2.53 3.63
N ALA A 34 8.52 -3.32 2.56
CA ALA A 34 9.63 -4.22 2.30
C ALA A 34 10.90 -3.46 1.90
N GLU A 35 10.78 -2.32 1.24
CA GLU A 35 11.91 -1.50 0.80
C GLU A 35 12.40 -0.55 1.92
N PRO A 36 13.59 0.06 1.77
CA PRO A 36 14.13 1.01 2.75
C PRO A 36 13.55 2.44 2.63
N ASP A 37 12.72 2.71 1.63
CA ASP A 37 12.13 4.04 1.36
C ASP A 37 10.69 3.89 0.83
N ILE A 38 9.95 4.99 0.84
CA ILE A 38 8.57 5.08 0.31
C ILE A 38 8.55 5.33 -1.20
N GLY A 39 7.38 5.15 -1.80
CA GLY A 39 7.10 5.57 -3.19
C GLY A 39 6.61 4.44 -4.09
N GLY A 40 6.88 3.19 -3.73
CA GLY A 40 6.47 2.02 -4.52
C GLY A 40 6.96 2.12 -5.96
N VAL A 41 6.06 1.96 -6.93
CA VAL A 41 6.40 2.00 -8.37
C VAL A 41 7.19 3.25 -8.80
N TRP A 42 6.94 4.40 -8.16
CA TRP A 42 7.64 5.66 -8.50
C TRP A 42 9.10 5.68 -8.05
N ALA A 43 9.48 4.84 -7.09
CA ALA A 43 10.86 4.63 -6.71
C ALA A 43 11.60 3.67 -7.67
N HIS A 44 10.88 2.90 -8.49
CA HIS A 44 11.41 1.81 -9.32
C HIS A 44 11.01 1.95 -10.80
N THR A 45 11.17 3.13 -11.38
CA THR A 45 10.82 3.38 -12.77
C THR A 45 11.98 3.93 -13.60
N LEU A 46 11.85 3.85 -14.92
CA LEU A 46 12.80 4.43 -15.86
C LEU A 46 12.82 5.96 -15.74
N GLU A 47 13.97 6.57 -16.00
CA GLU A 47 14.12 8.04 -15.95
C GLU A 47 13.17 8.78 -16.91
N SER A 48 12.81 8.14 -18.01
CA SER A 48 11.87 8.69 -19.01
C SER A 48 10.41 8.63 -18.57
N THR A 49 10.08 7.94 -17.47
CA THR A 49 8.69 7.74 -17.05
C THR A 49 8.06 9.05 -16.61
N ARG A 50 6.82 9.24 -17.05
CA ARG A 50 5.95 10.37 -16.71
C ARG A 50 4.55 9.89 -16.41
N LEU A 51 3.78 10.69 -15.69
CA LEU A 51 2.34 10.50 -15.59
C LEU A 51 1.71 10.56 -16.98
N GLN A 52 0.73 9.69 -17.22
CA GLN A 52 -0.11 9.74 -18.42
C GLN A 52 -1.33 10.66 -18.25
N ALA A 53 -1.61 11.05 -17.01
CA ALA A 53 -2.67 11.97 -16.65
C ALA A 53 -2.07 13.32 -16.20
N SER A 54 -2.91 14.35 -16.17
CA SER A 54 -2.49 15.64 -15.63
C SER A 54 -2.14 15.54 -14.14
N ALA A 55 -1.27 16.43 -13.67
CA ALA A 55 -0.95 16.56 -12.26
C ALA A 55 -2.21 16.63 -11.38
N ASP A 56 -3.24 17.38 -11.80
CA ASP A 56 -4.51 17.52 -11.08
C ASP A 56 -5.26 16.20 -10.88
N ALA A 57 -5.23 15.32 -11.88
CA ALA A 57 -5.87 14.02 -11.79
C ALA A 57 -5.10 13.07 -10.85
N TYR A 58 -3.84 13.36 -10.54
CA TYR A 58 -2.96 12.53 -9.71
C TYR A 58 -2.71 13.11 -8.30
N ARG A 59 -3.31 14.25 -7.94
CA ARG A 59 -3.09 14.86 -6.62
C ARG A 59 -3.89 14.16 -5.52
N PHE A 60 -3.34 14.10 -4.31
CA PHE A 60 -4.13 13.87 -3.11
C PHE A 60 -5.08 15.04 -2.90
N SER A 61 -6.32 14.75 -2.47
CA SER A 61 -7.40 15.74 -2.38
C SER A 61 -7.14 16.86 -1.37
N ASP A 62 -6.23 16.65 -0.42
CA ASP A 62 -5.87 17.54 0.68
C ASP A 62 -4.41 18.03 0.62
N PHE A 63 -3.71 17.76 -0.48
CA PHE A 63 -2.32 18.17 -0.67
C PHE A 63 -2.05 18.60 -2.11
N PRO A 64 -2.02 19.92 -2.40
CA PRO A 64 -1.81 20.40 -3.76
C PRO A 64 -0.39 20.14 -4.24
N TRP A 65 -0.20 20.13 -5.57
CA TRP A 65 1.14 20.16 -6.16
C TRP A 65 1.86 21.48 -5.82
N PRO A 66 3.21 21.48 -5.84
CA PRO A 66 3.99 22.71 -5.79
C PRO A 66 3.55 23.71 -6.87
N ALA A 67 3.55 25.00 -6.53
CA ALA A 67 3.01 26.07 -7.39
C ALA A 67 3.77 26.27 -8.72
N ASP A 68 4.99 25.75 -8.82
CA ASP A 68 5.80 25.75 -10.04
C ASP A 68 5.40 24.63 -11.03
N LEU A 69 4.59 23.66 -10.60
CA LEU A 69 3.93 22.70 -11.48
C LEU A 69 2.58 23.27 -11.93
N THR A 70 2.49 23.66 -13.20
CA THR A 70 1.25 24.21 -13.79
C THR A 70 0.24 23.11 -14.11
N ASP A 71 -1.05 23.47 -14.02
CA ASP A 71 -2.19 22.64 -14.44
C ASP A 71 -2.00 22.09 -15.87
N GLY A 72 -2.46 20.85 -16.07
CA GLY A 72 -2.38 20.17 -17.38
C GLY A 72 -1.01 19.58 -17.75
N THR A 73 0.02 19.74 -16.90
CA THR A 73 1.30 19.05 -17.10
C THR A 73 1.22 17.56 -16.77
N CYS A 74 2.10 16.77 -17.38
CA CYS A 74 2.32 15.36 -17.09
C CYS A 74 3.68 15.19 -16.35
N PRO A 75 3.70 15.22 -15.01
CA PRO A 75 4.92 15.20 -14.21
C PRO A 75 5.81 13.99 -14.51
N SER A 76 7.13 14.18 -14.48
CA SER A 76 8.11 13.07 -14.51
C SER A 76 8.18 12.34 -13.17
N HIS A 77 8.70 11.12 -13.21
CA HIS A 77 8.74 10.23 -12.05
C HIS A 77 9.43 10.83 -10.83
N ASP A 78 10.49 11.61 -11.03
CA ASP A 78 11.22 12.32 -9.98
C ASP A 78 10.31 13.32 -9.26
N LYS A 79 9.52 14.09 -10.02
CA LYS A 79 8.53 15.03 -9.47
C LYS A 79 7.41 14.34 -8.71
N VAL A 80 6.94 13.20 -9.21
CA VAL A 80 5.96 12.39 -8.49
C VAL A 80 6.53 11.86 -7.18
N LEU A 81 7.76 11.35 -7.19
CA LEU A 81 8.42 10.85 -5.99
C LEU A 81 8.69 11.97 -4.97
N GLU A 82 9.12 13.14 -5.42
CA GLU A 82 9.27 14.34 -4.58
C GLU A 82 7.94 14.72 -3.90
N TYR A 83 6.85 14.72 -4.66
CA TYR A 83 5.50 15.00 -4.16
C TYR A 83 5.03 13.98 -3.11
N ILE A 84 5.23 12.68 -3.37
CA ILE A 84 4.91 11.61 -2.41
C ILE A 84 5.72 11.76 -1.12
N LYS A 85 7.00 12.10 -1.23
CA LYS A 85 7.87 12.36 -0.07
C LYS A 85 7.44 13.61 0.69
N ALA A 86 7.03 14.67 0.00
CA ALA A 86 6.51 15.88 0.62
C ALA A 86 5.19 15.61 1.36
N TYR A 87 4.27 14.84 0.77
CA TYR A 87 3.02 14.42 1.40
C TYR A 87 3.29 13.65 2.70
N SER A 88 4.17 12.64 2.65
CA SER A 88 4.52 11.83 3.81
C SER A 88 5.13 12.66 4.95
N ARG A 89 5.96 13.66 4.63
CA ARG A 89 6.52 14.59 5.63
C ARG A 89 5.45 15.53 6.20
N GLN A 90 4.60 16.10 5.35
CA GLN A 90 3.56 17.06 5.75
C GLN A 90 2.61 16.46 6.79
N PHE A 91 2.24 15.19 6.62
CA PHE A 91 1.32 14.49 7.51
C PHE A 91 2.02 13.59 8.53
N ASP A 92 3.36 13.67 8.62
CA ASP A 92 4.19 12.92 9.56
C ASP A 92 3.90 11.41 9.54
N LEU A 93 3.76 10.84 8.33
CA LEU A 93 3.36 9.44 8.13
C LEU A 93 4.52 8.47 8.35
N VAL A 94 5.75 8.93 8.15
CA VAL A 94 6.98 8.10 8.24
C VAL A 94 7.09 7.39 9.59
N LYS A 95 6.60 8.02 10.68
CA LYS A 95 6.62 7.40 12.03
C LYS A 95 5.76 6.14 12.15
N CYS A 96 4.79 5.96 11.26
CA CYS A 96 3.92 4.78 11.23
C CYS A 96 4.52 3.66 10.38
N ILE A 97 5.63 3.89 9.69
CA ILE A 97 6.20 2.97 8.72
C ILE A 97 7.33 2.16 9.35
N ARG A 98 7.23 0.83 9.25
CA ARG A 98 8.33 -0.10 9.45
C ARG A 98 8.89 -0.48 8.09
N PHE A 99 10.04 0.10 7.75
CA PHE A 99 10.79 -0.22 6.53
C PHE A 99 11.53 -1.54 6.67
N ASN A 100 11.99 -2.10 5.54
CA ASN A 100 12.67 -3.39 5.51
C ASN A 100 11.87 -4.51 6.17
N SER A 101 10.54 -4.39 6.17
CA SER A 101 9.59 -5.27 6.85
C SER A 101 8.68 -5.89 5.80
N ARG A 102 9.01 -7.11 5.37
CA ARG A 102 8.24 -7.83 4.35
C ARG A 102 7.14 -8.65 5.01
N VAL A 103 5.90 -8.38 4.64
CA VAL A 103 4.78 -9.26 5.00
C VAL A 103 4.88 -10.55 4.19
N VAL A 104 5.00 -11.69 4.88
CA VAL A 104 5.16 -13.03 4.27
C VAL A 104 3.96 -13.94 4.49
N GLY A 105 3.04 -13.53 5.37
CA GLY A 105 1.79 -14.27 5.62
C GLY A 105 0.78 -13.43 6.38
N MET A 106 -0.50 -13.75 6.20
CA MET A 106 -1.60 -13.17 6.96
C MET A 106 -2.64 -14.26 7.21
N GLU A 107 -3.14 -14.34 8.44
CA GLU A 107 -4.23 -15.24 8.83
C GLU A 107 -5.26 -14.48 9.66
N TYR A 108 -6.53 -14.81 9.48
CA TYR A 108 -7.60 -14.32 10.34
C TYR A 108 -7.82 -15.32 11.48
N VAL A 109 -7.64 -14.88 12.71
CA VAL A 109 -7.82 -15.69 13.91
C VAL A 109 -9.13 -15.29 14.56
N GLY A 110 -10.16 -16.09 14.35
CA GLY A 110 -11.52 -15.78 14.80
C GLY A 110 -12.48 -16.94 14.59
N VAL A 111 -13.50 -16.70 13.78
CA VAL A 111 -14.43 -17.75 13.32
C VAL A 111 -13.75 -18.68 12.32
N ASP A 112 -14.32 -19.86 12.10
CA ASP A 112 -13.82 -20.80 11.10
C ASP A 112 -14.03 -20.29 9.66
N GLU A 113 -13.36 -20.95 8.70
CA GLU A 113 -13.41 -20.57 7.28
C GLU A 113 -14.83 -20.70 6.70
N GLU A 114 -15.64 -21.65 7.17
CA GLU A 114 -17.01 -21.86 6.69
C GLU A 114 -17.92 -20.70 7.09
N GLU A 115 -17.84 -20.23 8.34
CA GLU A 115 -18.56 -19.04 8.78
C GLU A 115 -18.06 -17.79 8.04
N MET A 116 -16.75 -17.62 7.89
CA MET A 116 -16.17 -16.46 7.20
C MET A 116 -16.57 -16.41 5.73
N ALA A 117 -16.61 -17.56 5.05
CA ALA A 117 -17.04 -17.67 3.65
C ALA A 117 -18.53 -17.34 3.45
N ALA A 118 -19.35 -17.52 4.49
CA ALA A 118 -20.77 -17.18 4.46
C ALA A 118 -21.06 -15.67 4.64
N TRP A 119 -20.03 -14.85 4.91
CA TRP A 119 -20.22 -13.40 5.10
C TRP A 119 -20.47 -12.67 3.77
N GLU A 120 -21.70 -12.20 3.58
CA GLU A 120 -22.04 -11.31 2.45
C GLU A 120 -21.56 -9.86 2.68
N THR A 121 -21.30 -9.50 3.94
CA THR A 121 -20.91 -8.15 4.35
C THR A 121 -19.73 -8.19 5.31
N TRP A 122 -19.03 -7.07 5.47
CA TRP A 122 -17.88 -6.94 6.36
C TRP A 122 -18.15 -7.54 7.75
N ALA A 123 -17.27 -8.45 8.17
CA ALA A 123 -17.31 -9.13 9.46
C ALA A 123 -18.67 -9.77 9.82
N GLY A 124 -19.49 -10.11 8.81
CA GLY A 124 -20.82 -10.69 8.93
C GLY A 124 -21.91 -9.73 9.44
N ASN A 125 -21.59 -8.46 9.68
CA ASN A 125 -22.52 -7.48 10.27
C ASN A 125 -22.50 -6.10 9.56
N GLY A 126 -21.77 -5.99 8.45
CA GLY A 126 -21.60 -4.77 7.67
C GLY A 126 -20.68 -3.74 8.30
N LYS A 127 -19.96 -4.06 9.39
CA LYS A 127 -19.01 -3.14 10.04
C LYS A 127 -17.58 -3.60 9.83
N ALA A 128 -16.67 -2.65 9.67
CA ALA A 128 -15.24 -2.91 9.47
C ALA A 128 -14.59 -3.63 10.67
N PHE A 129 -15.06 -3.34 11.89
CA PHE A 129 -14.55 -3.93 13.12
C PHE A 129 -15.63 -4.75 13.79
N ASN A 130 -15.33 -6.02 14.07
CA ASN A 130 -16.14 -6.86 14.92
C ASN A 130 -15.40 -7.09 16.23
N SER A 131 -15.90 -6.52 17.34
CA SER A 131 -15.23 -6.55 18.64
C SER A 131 -15.17 -7.95 19.27
N GLU A 132 -15.88 -8.94 18.73
CA GLU A 132 -16.10 -10.23 19.39
C GLU A 132 -15.71 -11.45 18.53
N LYS A 133 -15.31 -11.26 17.26
CA LYS A 133 -15.19 -12.37 16.28
C LYS A 133 -13.80 -12.61 15.68
N GLY A 134 -12.76 -11.89 16.09
CA GLY A 134 -11.38 -12.20 15.69
C GLY A 134 -10.48 -11.01 15.40
N GLU A 135 -9.24 -11.33 15.08
CA GLU A 135 -8.17 -10.39 14.73
C GLU A 135 -7.32 -10.96 13.58
N TRP A 136 -6.57 -10.10 12.90
CA TRP A 136 -5.62 -10.50 11.88
C TRP A 136 -4.23 -10.69 12.47
N HIS A 137 -3.59 -11.81 12.19
CA HIS A 137 -2.19 -12.05 12.49
C HIS A 137 -1.39 -11.86 11.21
N ILE A 138 -0.48 -10.87 11.21
CA ILE A 138 0.39 -10.53 10.08
C ILE A 138 1.79 -11.01 10.42
N THR A 139 2.30 -11.96 9.62
CA THR A 139 3.67 -12.47 9.74
C THR A 139 4.60 -11.60 8.91
N VAL A 140 5.57 -10.99 9.58
CA VAL A 140 6.48 -9.99 9.00
C VAL A 140 7.92 -10.42 9.21
N GLU A 141 8.67 -10.50 8.10
CA GLU A 141 10.11 -10.72 8.08
C GLU A 141 10.83 -9.36 8.11
N ASP A 142 11.67 -9.13 9.11
CA ASP A 142 12.63 -8.02 9.11
C ASP A 142 13.82 -8.41 8.22
N LEU A 143 13.93 -7.78 7.05
CA LEU A 143 14.93 -8.09 6.03
C LEU A 143 16.36 -7.68 6.43
N LYS A 144 16.52 -6.86 7.46
CA LYS A 144 17.85 -6.49 7.99
C LYS A 144 18.33 -7.52 9.01
N LEU A 145 17.43 -8.04 9.82
CA LEU A 145 17.74 -8.96 10.92
C LEU A 145 17.54 -10.43 10.55
N GLY A 146 16.77 -10.73 9.50
CA GLY A 146 16.40 -12.09 9.10
C GLY A 146 15.47 -12.79 10.11
N ILE A 147 14.77 -12.00 10.94
CA ILE A 147 13.85 -12.52 11.96
C ILE A 147 12.41 -12.30 11.53
N THR A 148 11.52 -13.19 11.98
CA THR A 148 10.10 -13.12 11.71
C THR A 148 9.33 -12.83 13.00
N GLU A 149 8.44 -11.85 12.94
CA GLU A 149 7.55 -11.45 14.02
C GLU A 149 6.08 -11.50 13.56
N VAL A 150 5.16 -11.76 14.49
CA VAL A 150 3.71 -11.76 14.22
C VAL A 150 3.09 -10.53 14.87
N PHE A 151 2.39 -9.73 14.08
CA PHE A 151 1.66 -8.54 14.53
C PHE A 151 0.16 -8.79 14.51
N ARG A 152 -0.52 -8.42 15.60
CA ARG A 152 -1.97 -8.58 15.76
C ARG A 152 -2.67 -7.27 15.45
N MET A 153 -3.62 -7.30 14.51
CA MET A 153 -4.33 -6.13 14.02
C MET A 153 -5.84 -6.34 14.03
N ASP A 154 -6.61 -5.28 14.33
CA ASP A 154 -8.06 -5.33 14.24
C ASP A 154 -8.55 -5.33 12.78
N PHE A 155 -7.73 -4.80 11.87
CA PHE A 155 -8.05 -4.64 10.46
C PHE A 155 -6.79 -4.55 9.60
N VAL A 156 -6.89 -4.95 8.33
CA VAL A 156 -5.76 -4.90 7.39
C VAL A 156 -6.16 -4.23 6.09
N ILE A 157 -5.30 -3.34 5.59
CA ILE A 157 -5.41 -2.69 4.28
C ILE A 157 -4.21 -3.13 3.42
N VAL A 158 -4.49 -3.82 2.31
CA VAL A 158 -3.45 -4.33 1.41
C VAL A 158 -3.22 -3.30 0.29
N CYS A 159 -2.00 -2.79 0.20
CA CYS A 159 -1.58 -1.73 -0.73
C CYS A 159 -0.32 -2.12 -1.53
N ILE A 160 -0.21 -3.40 -1.89
CA ILE A 160 0.97 -3.98 -2.57
C ILE A 160 1.07 -3.66 -4.07
N GLY A 161 0.02 -3.06 -4.65
CA GLY A 161 -0.03 -2.77 -6.08
C GLY A 161 -0.19 -4.03 -6.94
N LEU A 162 -0.11 -3.86 -8.26
CA LEU A 162 -0.21 -4.93 -9.26
C LEU A 162 1.06 -5.06 -10.12
N TYR A 163 1.75 -3.95 -10.37
CA TYR A 163 2.88 -3.86 -11.30
C TYR A 163 4.22 -3.92 -10.55
N SER A 164 4.49 -5.05 -9.90
CA SER A 164 5.72 -5.27 -9.13
C SER A 164 6.13 -6.74 -9.13
N GLY A 165 7.43 -7.00 -9.02
CA GLY A 165 7.95 -8.36 -8.90
C GLY A 165 8.05 -9.07 -10.26
N THR A 166 7.42 -10.23 -10.38
CA THR A 166 7.58 -11.13 -11.53
C THR A 166 6.74 -10.66 -12.72
N PRO A 167 7.35 -10.28 -13.86
CA PRO A 167 6.60 -9.91 -15.04
C PRO A 167 5.85 -11.12 -15.62
N ASN A 168 4.65 -10.88 -16.16
CA ASN A 168 3.96 -11.86 -16.99
C ASN A 168 4.62 -11.87 -18.38
N ILE A 169 5.53 -12.82 -18.60
CA ILE A 169 6.23 -13.00 -19.89
C ILE A 169 5.60 -14.20 -20.59
N PRO A 170 4.82 -14.00 -21.67
CA PRO A 170 4.30 -15.12 -22.43
C PRO A 170 5.42 -15.82 -23.21
N ASP A 171 5.24 -17.11 -23.47
CA ASP A 171 6.14 -17.87 -24.33
C ASP A 171 5.88 -17.53 -25.80
N PHE A 172 6.95 -17.21 -26.54
CA PHE A 172 6.88 -16.96 -27.98
C PHE A 172 7.53 -18.12 -28.76
N PRO A 173 6.88 -18.68 -29.79
CA PRO A 173 7.50 -19.71 -30.62
C PRO A 173 8.76 -19.19 -31.33
N THR A 174 9.82 -19.99 -31.35
CA THR A 174 11.05 -19.65 -32.08
C THR A 174 10.76 -19.40 -33.56
N LYS A 175 11.18 -18.23 -34.07
CA LYS A 175 11.00 -17.74 -35.46
C LYS A 175 9.62 -17.18 -35.80
N GLU A 176 8.74 -17.04 -34.83
CA GLU A 176 7.48 -16.31 -34.98
C GLU A 176 7.66 -14.94 -34.33
N GLY A 177 7.73 -13.89 -35.16
CA GLY A 177 7.94 -12.52 -34.74
C GLY A 177 6.66 -11.82 -34.27
N PRO A 178 6.72 -10.50 -34.02
CA PRO A 178 5.56 -9.70 -33.61
C PRO A 178 4.41 -9.67 -34.62
N GLU A 179 4.62 -10.20 -35.84
CA GLU A 179 3.61 -10.36 -36.90
C GLU A 179 2.41 -11.26 -36.53
N ILE A 180 2.44 -11.96 -35.38
CA ILE A 180 1.32 -12.78 -34.90
C ILE A 180 0.36 -11.99 -33.97
N PHE A 181 0.71 -10.75 -33.59
CA PHE A 181 -0.08 -9.89 -32.70
C PHE A 181 -0.83 -8.78 -33.44
#